data_AF-A0A4Q2L040-F1
#
_entry.id   AF-A0A4Q2L040-F1
#
_cell.length_a   1.000
_cell.length_b   1.000
_cell.length_c   1.000
_cell.angle_alpha   90.00
_cell.angle_beta   90.00
_cell.angle_gamma   90.00
#
_symmetry.space_group_name_H-M   'P 1'
#
loop_
_entity.id
_entity.type
_entity.pdbx_description
1 polymer ?
#
loop_
_entity_poly.entity_id
_entity_poly.type
_entity_poly.pdbx_seq_one_letter_code
_entity_poly.pdbx_strand_id
1 'polypeptide(L)'
;MLATTLTVPIAAFAEEYPSWEEVESAKRDVASREAEASRITAFVDELEAESGRLGDAAVAAAAASAAAESAHADASARAETMRVSADAAEAEAVSAARQLARVGAVLARSGGADVTLRLLFGPDDDHDLLIGLSRAAQLTNVYGSVVDGARAAEADAAALSAQAEVAERERARLAREASATAEAARIAHEAAAARVAEQQAALDTLYA
;
A
#
# COMPACT_ATOMS: atom_id res chain seq x y z
N MET A 1 21.19 -106.29 -47.59
CA MET A 1 19.98 -105.52 -47.19
C MET A 1 19.56 -106.00 -45.81
N LEU A 2 20.08 -105.37 -44.75
CA LEU A 2 19.62 -105.52 -43.38
C LEU A 2 19.97 -104.22 -42.65
N ALA A 3 18.93 -103.60 -42.09
CA ALA A 3 18.88 -102.22 -41.63
C ALA A 3 19.51 -102.06 -40.25
N THR A 4 20.31 -101.02 -40.07
CA THR A 4 20.80 -100.57 -38.76
C THR A 4 20.26 -99.17 -38.52
N THR A 5 19.16 -99.09 -37.77
CA THR A 5 18.55 -97.86 -37.28
C THR A 5 19.40 -97.28 -36.15
N LEU A 6 20.04 -96.13 -36.38
CA LEU A 6 20.75 -95.37 -35.37
C LEU A 6 19.73 -94.47 -34.62
N THR A 7 19.51 -94.77 -33.34
CA THR A 7 18.59 -94.03 -32.46
C THR A 7 19.38 -93.04 -31.60
N VAL A 8 19.28 -91.75 -31.96
CA VAL A 8 18.98 -90.52 -31.15
C VAL A 8 19.71 -90.32 -29.79
N PRO A 9 20.22 -89.10 -29.52
CA PRO A 9 19.46 -88.25 -28.59
C PRO A 9 19.18 -86.87 -29.21
N ILE A 10 17.91 -86.52 -29.24
CA ILE A 10 17.46 -85.14 -29.24
C ILE A 10 17.89 -84.65 -27.86
N ALA A 11 18.65 -83.57 -27.79
CA ALA A 11 18.88 -82.91 -26.52
C ALA A 11 17.50 -82.63 -25.92
N ALA A 12 17.18 -83.34 -24.84
CA ALA A 12 16.09 -82.93 -23.97
C ALA A 12 16.51 -81.56 -23.48
N PHE A 13 15.93 -80.50 -24.05
CA PHE A 13 15.86 -79.24 -23.34
C PHE A 13 15.11 -79.57 -22.06
N ALA A 14 15.86 -79.77 -20.97
CA ALA A 14 15.28 -79.57 -19.67
C ALA A 14 14.75 -78.13 -19.75
N GLU A 15 13.43 -77.99 -19.81
CA GLU A 15 12.80 -76.76 -19.36
C GLU A 15 13.36 -76.56 -17.95
N GLU A 16 14.34 -75.68 -17.83
CA GLU A 16 14.93 -75.27 -16.55
C GLU A 16 13.83 -74.52 -15.82
N TYR A 17 12.95 -75.29 -15.18
CA TYR A 17 11.88 -74.76 -14.36
C TYR A 17 12.54 -73.99 -13.22
N PRO A 18 12.14 -72.72 -13.00
CA PRO A 18 12.71 -71.93 -11.93
C PRO A 18 12.49 -72.64 -10.61
N SER A 19 13.55 -72.68 -9.81
CA SER A 19 13.50 -73.14 -8.43
C SER A 19 12.51 -72.29 -7.64
N TRP A 20 11.91 -72.89 -6.61
CA TRP A 20 11.01 -72.16 -5.72
C TRP A 20 11.68 -70.92 -5.10
N GLU A 21 12.99 -71.00 -4.84
CA GLU A 21 13.79 -69.89 -4.32
C GLU A 21 13.88 -68.71 -5.30
N GLU A 22 14.02 -68.96 -6.60
CA GLU A 22 13.96 -67.93 -7.64
C GLU A 22 12.58 -67.27 -7.72
N VAL A 23 11.51 -68.06 -7.59
CA VAL A 23 10.13 -67.53 -7.56
C VAL A 23 9.91 -66.64 -6.34
N GLU A 24 10.35 -67.06 -5.15
CA GLU A 24 10.20 -66.27 -3.93
C GLU A 24 11.07 -65.01 -3.95
N SER A 25 12.28 -65.09 -4.50
CA SER A 25 13.16 -63.94 -4.73
C SER A 25 12.49 -62.92 -5.66
N ALA A 26 11.95 -63.36 -6.80
CA ALA A 26 11.23 -62.51 -7.74
C ALA A 26 10.00 -61.84 -7.11
N LYS A 27 9.25 -62.56 -6.26
CA LYS A 27 8.10 -61.98 -5.54
C LYS A 27 8.51 -60.88 -4.55
N ARG A 28 9.62 -61.06 -3.82
CA ARG A 28 10.15 -60.00 -2.94
C ARG A 28 10.64 -58.78 -3.70
N ASP A 29 11.27 -59.00 -4.86
CA ASP A 29 11.76 -57.93 -5.72
C ASP A 29 10.61 -57.09 -6.31
N VAL A 30 9.54 -57.75 -6.78
CA VAL A 30 8.30 -57.07 -7.20
C VAL A 30 7.71 -56.24 -6.06
N ALA A 31 7.55 -56.83 -4.87
CA ALA A 31 7.01 -56.12 -3.72
C ALA A 31 7.88 -54.91 -3.31
N SER A 32 9.21 -55.03 -3.39
CA SER A 32 10.14 -53.93 -3.12
C SER A 32 9.99 -52.80 -4.14
N ARG A 33 9.80 -53.11 -5.42
CA ARG A 33 9.61 -52.11 -6.47
C ARG A 33 8.26 -51.40 -6.35
N GLU A 34 7.19 -52.13 -6.01
CA GLU A 34 5.87 -51.53 -5.75
C GLU A 34 5.90 -50.57 -4.55
N ALA A 35 6.64 -50.94 -3.49
CA ALA A 35 6.84 -50.07 -2.33
C ALA A 35 7.60 -48.78 -2.70
N GLU A 36 8.65 -48.90 -3.54
CA GLU A 36 9.40 -47.73 -3.99
C GLU A 36 8.58 -46.84 -4.93
N ALA A 37 7.82 -47.43 -5.85
CA ALA A 37 6.89 -46.68 -6.71
C ALA A 37 5.86 -45.89 -5.89
N SER A 38 5.29 -46.52 -4.86
CA SER A 38 4.35 -45.86 -3.95
C SER A 38 4.99 -44.69 -3.20
N ARG A 39 6.25 -44.84 -2.76
CA ARG A 39 7.02 -43.76 -2.12
C ARG A 39 7.28 -42.60 -3.08
N ILE A 40 7.64 -42.89 -4.33
CA ILE A 40 7.90 -41.86 -5.35
C ILE A 40 6.61 -41.09 -5.65
N THR A 41 5.48 -41.78 -5.86
CA THR A 41 4.19 -41.11 -6.10
C THR A 41 3.81 -40.21 -4.92
N ALA A 42 3.89 -40.71 -3.68
CA ALA A 42 3.60 -39.90 -2.50
C ALA A 42 4.51 -38.67 -2.39
N PHE A 43 5.79 -38.80 -2.73
CA PHE A 43 6.73 -37.69 -2.75
C PHE A 43 6.36 -36.65 -3.82
N VAL A 44 6.03 -37.08 -5.04
CA VAL A 44 5.60 -36.17 -6.12
C VAL A 44 4.32 -35.43 -5.75
N ASP A 45 3.33 -36.13 -5.15
CA ASP A 45 2.08 -35.52 -4.70
C ASP A 45 2.33 -34.45 -3.63
N GLU A 46 3.21 -34.71 -2.66
CA GLU A 46 3.62 -33.72 -1.64
C GLU A 46 4.31 -32.52 -2.29
N LEU A 47 5.19 -32.78 -3.26
CA LEU A 47 5.89 -31.74 -3.98
C LEU A 47 4.91 -30.82 -4.75
N GLU A 48 3.93 -31.40 -5.44
CA GLU A 48 2.90 -30.66 -6.18
C GLU A 48 2.00 -29.85 -5.25
N ALA A 49 1.54 -30.45 -4.14
CA ALA A 49 0.72 -29.77 -3.15
C ALA A 49 1.43 -28.55 -2.55
N GLU A 50 2.72 -28.70 -2.23
CA GLU A 50 3.53 -27.61 -1.67
C GLU A 50 3.79 -26.50 -2.71
N SER A 51 4.03 -26.86 -3.97
CA SER A 51 4.18 -25.90 -5.08
C SER A 51 2.91 -25.09 -5.29
N GLY A 52 1.74 -25.75 -5.28
CA GLY A 52 0.44 -25.09 -5.33
C GLY A 52 0.24 -24.13 -4.16
N ARG A 53 0.53 -24.57 -2.93
CA ARG A 53 0.40 -23.75 -1.71
C ARG A 53 1.27 -22.49 -1.76
N LEU A 54 2.53 -22.62 -2.19
CA LEU A 54 3.44 -21.49 -2.31
C LEU A 54 3.07 -20.56 -3.48
N GLY A 55 2.59 -21.12 -4.58
CA GLY A 55 2.03 -20.35 -5.70
C GLY A 55 0.85 -19.48 -5.26
N ASP A 56 -0.12 -20.08 -4.56
CA ASP A 56 -1.28 -19.36 -4.01
C ASP A 56 -0.85 -18.27 -3.02
N ALA A 57 0.12 -18.56 -2.16
CA ALA A 57 0.68 -17.58 -1.22
C ALA A 57 1.36 -16.41 -1.95
N ALA A 58 2.10 -16.67 -3.04
CA ALA A 58 2.72 -15.63 -3.85
C ALA A 58 1.68 -14.75 -4.54
N VAL A 59 0.61 -15.34 -5.10
CA VAL A 59 -0.49 -14.60 -5.72
C VAL A 59 -1.21 -13.72 -4.68
N ALA A 60 -1.51 -14.28 -3.51
CA ALA A 60 -2.16 -13.54 -2.42
C ALA A 60 -1.29 -12.37 -1.93
N ALA A 61 0.02 -12.59 -1.76
CA ALA A 61 0.95 -11.55 -1.35
C ALA A 61 1.11 -10.45 -2.41
N ALA A 62 1.16 -10.81 -3.70
CA ALA A 62 1.18 -9.85 -4.80
C ALA A 62 -0.09 -9.00 -4.84
N ALA A 63 -1.26 -9.60 -4.65
CA ALA A 63 -2.53 -8.87 -4.57
C ALA A 63 -2.57 -7.90 -3.38
N ALA A 64 -2.06 -8.33 -2.21
CA ALA A 64 -1.95 -7.48 -1.03
C ALA A 64 -1.00 -6.29 -1.27
N SER A 65 0.15 -6.51 -1.91
CA SER A 65 1.08 -5.44 -2.29
C SER A 65 0.42 -4.42 -3.22
N ALA A 66 -0.26 -4.89 -4.27
CA ALA A 66 -0.95 -4.01 -5.22
C ALA A 66 -2.04 -3.17 -4.53
N ALA A 67 -2.79 -3.75 -3.61
CA ALA A 67 -3.79 -3.04 -2.82
C ALA A 67 -3.16 -1.96 -1.92
N ALA A 68 -2.06 -2.28 -1.24
CA ALA A 68 -1.34 -1.34 -0.38
C ALA A 68 -0.71 -0.19 -1.17
N GLU A 69 -0.14 -0.47 -2.35
CA GLU A 69 0.38 0.55 -3.27
C GLU A 69 -0.72 1.49 -3.76
N SER A 70 -1.89 0.95 -4.13
CA SER A 70 -3.05 1.75 -4.51
C SER A 70 -3.52 2.65 -3.37
N ALA A 71 -3.61 2.11 -2.14
CA ALA A 71 -4.00 2.89 -0.97
C ALA A 71 -3.00 4.01 -0.66
N HIS A 72 -1.69 3.74 -0.80
CA HIS A 72 -0.65 4.75 -0.64
C HIS A 72 -0.72 5.85 -1.72
N ALA A 73 -1.03 5.48 -2.98
CA ALA A 73 -1.21 6.45 -4.06
C ALA A 73 -2.41 7.38 -3.79
N ASP A 74 -3.55 6.81 -3.39
CA ASP A 74 -4.75 7.58 -3.01
C ASP A 74 -4.48 8.51 -1.83
N ALA A 75 -3.78 8.03 -0.80
CA ALA A 75 -3.39 8.84 0.34
C ALA A 75 -2.41 9.95 -0.03
N SER A 76 -1.49 9.70 -0.97
CA SER A 76 -0.58 10.72 -1.49
C SER A 76 -1.33 11.84 -2.21
N ALA A 77 -2.31 11.50 -3.06
CA ALA A 77 -3.13 12.50 -3.74
C ALA A 77 -3.97 13.35 -2.76
N ARG A 78 -4.51 12.72 -1.71
CA ARG A 78 -5.25 13.42 -0.65
C ARG A 78 -4.34 14.34 0.17
N ALA A 79 -3.16 13.85 0.57
CA ALA A 79 -2.19 14.65 1.32
C ALA A 79 -1.76 15.88 0.52
N GLU A 80 -1.50 15.73 -0.78
CA GLU A 80 -1.14 16.85 -1.65
C GLU A 80 -2.29 17.85 -1.79
N THR A 81 -3.53 17.38 -1.96
CA THR A 81 -4.71 18.26 -2.03
C THR A 81 -4.88 19.08 -0.74
N MET A 82 -4.69 18.45 0.42
CA MET A 82 -4.78 19.13 1.72
C MET A 82 -3.63 20.10 1.92
N ARG A 83 -2.42 19.75 1.49
CA ARG A 83 -1.25 20.63 1.54
C ARG A 83 -1.47 21.89 0.71
N VAL A 84 -1.94 21.75 -0.53
CA VAL A 84 -2.28 22.89 -1.40
C VAL A 84 -3.38 23.77 -0.78
N SER A 85 -4.39 23.16 -0.16
CA SER A 85 -5.47 23.89 0.51
C SER A 85 -4.97 24.66 1.74
N ALA A 86 -4.07 24.06 2.53
CA ALA A 86 -3.42 24.70 3.66
C ALA A 86 -2.55 25.88 3.22
N ASP A 87 -1.72 25.69 2.18
CA ASP A 87 -0.88 26.76 1.62
C ASP A 87 -1.72 27.96 1.13
N ALA A 88 -2.86 27.68 0.49
CA ALA A 88 -3.78 28.71 0.03
C ALA A 88 -4.43 29.48 1.19
N ALA A 89 -4.86 28.76 2.24
CA ALA A 89 -5.45 29.38 3.41
C ALA A 89 -4.44 30.21 4.21
N GLU A 90 -3.20 29.75 4.33
CA GLU A 90 -2.09 30.50 4.93
C GLU A 90 -1.85 31.81 4.18
N ALA A 91 -1.84 31.78 2.84
CA ALA A 91 -1.69 32.97 2.02
C ALA A 91 -2.84 33.98 2.23
N GLU A 92 -4.08 33.48 2.37
CA GLU A 92 -5.25 34.32 2.67
C GLU A 92 -5.16 34.92 4.07
N ALA A 93 -4.77 34.13 5.08
CA ALA A 93 -4.55 34.62 6.44
C ALA A 93 -3.50 35.73 6.49
N VAL A 94 -2.38 35.58 5.76
CA VAL A 94 -1.36 36.62 5.61
C VAL A 94 -1.92 37.87 4.92
N SER A 95 -2.75 37.72 3.90
CA SER A 95 -3.41 38.83 3.20
C SER A 95 -4.35 39.61 4.14
N ALA A 96 -5.20 38.88 4.88
CA ALA A 96 -6.15 39.45 5.84
C ALA A 96 -5.43 40.15 7.01
N ALA A 97 -4.35 39.55 7.53
CA ALA A 97 -3.50 40.17 8.56
C ALA A 97 -2.88 41.49 8.05
N ARG A 98 -2.42 41.54 6.80
CA ARG A 98 -1.91 42.79 6.20
C ARG A 98 -3.01 43.84 6.03
N GLN A 99 -4.23 43.44 5.67
CA GLN A 99 -5.36 44.36 5.60
C GLN A 99 -5.70 44.94 6.97
N LEU A 100 -5.76 44.08 7.99
CA LEU A 100 -5.95 44.51 9.38
C LEU A 100 -4.85 45.48 9.82
N ALA A 101 -3.58 45.20 9.51
CA ALA A 101 -2.47 46.09 9.82
C ALA A 101 -2.60 47.47 9.14
N ARG A 102 -3.02 47.51 7.87
CA ARG A 102 -3.27 48.80 7.16
C ARG A 102 -4.41 49.58 7.80
N VAL A 103 -5.53 48.94 8.13
CA VAL A 103 -6.67 49.59 8.79
C VAL A 103 -6.27 50.09 10.18
N GLY A 104 -5.54 49.28 10.94
CA GLY A 104 -4.98 49.67 12.23
C GLY A 104 -4.03 50.88 12.13
N ALA A 105 -3.18 50.94 11.11
CA ALA A 105 -2.30 52.08 10.87
C ALA A 105 -3.07 53.37 10.50
N VAL A 106 -4.17 53.27 9.74
CA VAL A 106 -5.05 54.41 9.45
C VAL A 106 -5.75 54.87 10.72
N LEU A 107 -6.31 53.96 11.52
CA LEU A 107 -6.93 54.25 12.81
C LEU A 107 -5.96 54.88 13.80
N ALA A 108 -4.72 54.40 13.89
CA ALA A 108 -3.71 55.00 14.75
C ALA A 108 -3.37 56.45 14.32
N ARG A 109 -3.45 56.75 13.02
CA ARG A 109 -3.21 58.08 12.46
C ARG A 109 -4.42 59.01 12.57
N SER A 110 -5.65 58.48 12.49
CA SER A 110 -6.89 59.25 12.51
C SER A 110 -7.56 59.32 13.88
N GLY A 111 -7.30 58.38 14.79
CA GLY A 111 -7.95 58.22 16.10
C GLY A 111 -7.22 58.88 17.27
N GLY A 112 -6.25 59.77 17.01
CA GLY A 112 -5.64 60.60 18.06
C GLY A 112 -6.63 61.59 18.69
N ALA A 113 -6.21 62.24 19.78
CA ALA A 113 -6.97 63.26 20.51
C ALA A 113 -7.57 64.36 19.59
N ASP A 114 -6.98 64.58 18.42
CA ASP A 114 -7.43 65.54 17.40
C ASP A 114 -8.86 65.32 16.88
N VAL A 115 -9.37 64.09 16.74
CA VAL A 115 -10.74 63.89 16.21
C VAL A 115 -11.80 64.24 17.25
N THR A 116 -11.60 63.83 18.50
CA THR A 116 -12.50 64.17 19.61
C THR A 116 -12.46 65.66 19.92
N LEU A 117 -11.27 66.28 19.88
CA LEU A 117 -11.12 67.73 20.06
C LEU A 117 -11.76 68.51 18.90
N ARG A 118 -11.64 68.04 17.66
CA ARG A 118 -12.25 68.69 16.48
C ARG A 118 -13.77 68.50 16.40
N LEU A 119 -14.31 67.43 16.98
CA LEU A 119 -15.76 67.23 17.18
C LEU A 119 -16.32 68.07 18.34
N LEU A 120 -15.53 68.28 19.39
CA LEU A 120 -15.93 69.06 20.58
C LEU A 120 -15.79 70.58 20.38
N PHE A 121 -14.85 71.02 19.54
CA PHE A 121 -14.55 72.43 19.26
C PHE A 121 -14.78 72.82 17.77
N GLY A 122 -15.44 71.97 16.99
CA GLY A 122 -15.83 72.25 15.60
C GLY A 122 -17.02 73.23 15.52
N PRO A 123 -17.22 73.91 14.38
CA PRO A 123 -18.28 74.92 14.22
C PRO A 123 -19.69 74.35 14.51
N ASP A 124 -20.58 75.21 15.03
CA ASP A 124 -21.91 74.92 15.61
C ASP A 124 -22.99 74.36 14.63
N ASP A 125 -22.61 73.71 13.53
CA ASP A 125 -23.56 73.15 12.57
C ASP A 125 -23.90 71.69 12.92
N ASP A 126 -25.09 71.47 13.51
CA ASP A 126 -25.62 70.16 13.94
C ASP A 126 -25.56 69.09 12.82
N HIS A 127 -25.63 69.51 11.56
CA HIS A 127 -25.57 68.61 10.40
C HIS A 127 -24.18 67.97 10.22
N ASP A 128 -23.11 68.72 10.47
CA ASP A 128 -21.73 68.23 10.33
C ASP A 128 -21.35 67.25 11.45
N LEU A 129 -21.93 67.42 12.63
CA LEU A 129 -21.78 66.49 13.75
C LEU A 129 -22.38 65.11 13.44
N LEU A 130 -23.61 65.08 12.92
CA LEU A 130 -24.28 63.82 12.55
C LEU A 130 -23.55 63.08 11.42
N ILE A 131 -23.02 63.82 10.43
CA ILE A 131 -22.15 63.24 9.39
C ILE A 131 -20.88 62.66 9.99
N GLY A 132 -20.26 63.35 10.96
CA GLY A 132 -19.08 62.87 11.67
C GLY A 132 -19.33 61.57 12.43
N LEU A 133 -20.44 61.49 13.18
CA LEU A 133 -20.83 60.30 13.93
C LEU A 133 -21.17 59.12 13.02
N SER A 134 -21.89 59.36 11.91
CA SER A 134 -22.19 58.34 10.92
C SER A 134 -20.92 57.74 10.30
N ARG A 135 -19.95 58.59 9.95
CA ARG A 135 -18.64 58.15 9.44
C ARG A 135 -17.84 57.36 10.48
N ALA A 136 -17.88 57.76 11.75
CA ALA A 136 -17.20 57.05 12.84
C ALA A 136 -17.83 55.67 13.10
N ALA A 137 -19.17 55.58 13.08
CA ALA A 137 -19.89 54.32 13.19
C ALA A 137 -19.57 53.39 12.01
N GLN A 138 -19.54 53.92 10.79
CA GLN A 138 -19.18 53.16 9.59
C GLN A 138 -17.72 52.66 9.65
N LEU A 139 -16.78 53.49 10.10
CA LEU A 139 -15.38 53.09 10.29
C LEU A 139 -15.23 51.97 11.34
N THR A 140 -15.98 52.06 12.44
CA THR A 140 -16.00 51.02 13.48
C THR A 140 -16.53 49.69 12.94
N ASN A 141 -17.61 49.73 12.14
CA ASN A 141 -18.14 48.54 11.48
C ASN A 141 -17.15 47.93 10.49
N VAL A 142 -16.48 48.76 9.68
CA VAL A 142 -15.44 48.29 8.75
C VAL A 142 -14.28 47.66 9.51
N TYR A 143 -13.80 48.29 10.59
CA TYR A 143 -12.75 47.72 11.43
C TYR A 143 -13.15 46.37 12.02
N GLY A 144 -14.36 46.28 12.60
CA GLY A 144 -14.90 45.03 13.12
C GLY A 144 -14.90 43.92 12.07
N SER A 145 -15.43 44.21 10.87
CA SER A 145 -15.45 43.25 9.77
C SER A 145 -14.06 42.77 9.33
N VAL A 146 -13.04 43.64 9.37
CA VAL A 146 -11.66 43.29 9.00
C VAL A 146 -10.98 42.46 10.09
N VAL A 147 -11.25 42.75 11.38
CA VAL A 147 -10.78 41.94 12.50
C VAL A 147 -11.40 40.53 12.44
N ASP A 148 -12.72 40.46 12.25
CA ASP A 148 -13.44 39.20 12.20
C ASP A 148 -13.00 38.37 10.98
N GLY A 149 -12.82 38.99 9.82
CA GLY A 149 -12.28 38.35 8.63
C GLY A 149 -10.85 37.81 8.82
N ALA A 150 -9.97 38.58 9.45
CA ALA A 150 -8.60 38.13 9.74
C ALA A 150 -8.56 36.95 10.71
N ARG A 151 -9.40 36.98 11.76
CA ARG A 151 -9.52 35.87 12.71
C ARG A 151 -10.09 34.61 12.05
N ALA A 152 -11.09 34.76 11.18
CA ALA A 152 -11.65 33.65 10.42
C ALA A 152 -10.58 33.01 9.51
N ALA A 153 -9.84 33.83 8.75
CA ALA A 153 -8.79 33.34 7.88
C ALA A 153 -7.66 32.62 8.65
N GLU A 154 -7.25 33.14 9.81
CA GLU A 154 -6.27 32.47 10.69
C GLU A 154 -6.79 31.13 11.22
N ALA A 155 -8.05 31.07 11.66
CA ALA A 155 -8.67 29.83 12.13
C ALA A 155 -8.79 28.78 11.01
N ASP A 156 -9.17 29.21 9.80
CA ASP A 156 -9.28 28.35 8.63
C ASP A 156 -7.91 27.81 8.21
N ALA A 157 -6.87 28.65 8.19
CA ALA A 157 -5.49 28.24 7.92
C ALA A 157 -4.98 27.22 8.94
N ALA A 158 -5.22 27.44 10.23
CA ALA A 158 -4.85 26.51 11.29
C ALA A 158 -5.58 25.16 11.14
N ALA A 159 -6.88 25.20 10.84
CA ALA A 159 -7.69 23.99 10.66
C ALA A 159 -7.28 23.17 9.43
N LEU A 160 -6.96 23.82 8.32
CA LEU A 160 -6.50 23.15 7.10
C LEU A 160 -5.07 22.61 7.25
N SER A 161 -4.19 23.35 7.93
CA SER A 161 -2.84 22.88 8.25
C SER A 161 -2.88 21.60 9.11
N ALA A 162 -3.73 21.58 10.14
CA ALA A 162 -3.91 20.39 10.97
C ALA A 162 -4.44 19.19 10.15
N GLN A 163 -5.36 19.41 9.21
CA GLN A 163 -5.84 18.36 8.30
C GLN A 163 -4.75 17.85 7.36
N ALA A 164 -3.93 18.75 6.81
CA ALA A 164 -2.79 18.39 5.97
C ALA A 164 -1.78 17.52 6.73
N GLU A 165 -1.49 17.85 7.99
CA GLU A 165 -0.61 17.02 8.82
C GLU A 165 -1.19 15.63 9.10
N VAL A 166 -2.50 15.53 9.36
CA VAL A 166 -3.18 14.23 9.53
C VAL A 166 -3.06 13.40 8.25
N ALA A 167 -3.31 14.01 7.09
CA ALA A 167 -3.21 13.36 5.80
C ALA A 167 -1.77 12.89 5.50
N GLU A 168 -0.76 13.70 5.83
CA GLU A 168 0.65 13.33 5.65
C GLU A 168 1.07 12.18 6.56
N ARG A 169 0.62 12.17 7.83
CA ARG A 169 0.87 11.05 8.74
C ARG A 169 0.28 9.75 8.21
N GLU A 170 -0.94 9.81 7.67
CA GLU A 170 -1.60 8.65 7.09
C GLU A 170 -0.91 8.17 5.81
N ARG A 171 -0.54 9.09 4.92
CA ARG A 171 0.29 8.80 3.75
C ARG A 171 1.58 8.08 4.16
N ALA A 172 2.31 8.60 5.15
CA ALA A 172 3.55 8.00 5.62
C ALA A 172 3.33 6.61 6.26
N ARG A 173 2.20 6.38 6.93
CA ARG A 173 1.81 5.07 7.45
C ARG A 173 1.59 4.08 6.31
N LEU A 174 0.80 4.45 5.31
CA LEU A 174 0.50 3.62 4.14
C LEU A 174 1.73 3.38 3.26
N ALA A 175 2.67 4.32 3.19
CA ALA A 175 3.95 4.12 2.52
C ALA A 175 4.77 2.97 3.15
N ARG A 176 4.82 2.92 4.49
CA ARG A 176 5.50 1.83 5.20
C ARG A 176 4.78 0.49 5.02
N GLU A 177 3.45 0.51 5.04
CA GLU A 177 2.62 -0.67 4.79
C GLU A 177 2.86 -1.22 3.38
N ALA A 178 2.81 -0.38 2.34
CA ALA A 178 3.11 -0.75 0.97
C ALA A 178 4.53 -1.34 0.81
N SER A 179 5.53 -0.74 1.45
CA SER A 179 6.90 -1.27 1.44
C SER A 179 6.99 -2.64 2.11
N ALA A 180 6.28 -2.86 3.21
CA ALA A 180 6.29 -4.14 3.92
C ALA A 180 5.58 -5.24 3.12
N THR A 181 4.44 -4.92 2.48
CA THR A 181 3.71 -5.87 1.64
C THR A 181 4.46 -6.21 0.36
N ALA A 182 5.17 -5.24 -0.24
CA ALA A 182 6.01 -5.49 -1.41
C ALA A 182 7.15 -6.46 -1.10
N GLU A 183 7.79 -6.29 0.06
CA GLU A 183 8.83 -7.21 0.52
C GLU A 183 8.26 -8.61 0.80
N ALA A 184 7.09 -8.69 1.44
CA ALA A 184 6.42 -9.98 1.65
C ALA A 184 6.06 -10.67 0.33
N ALA A 185 5.59 -9.92 -0.67
CA ALA A 185 5.31 -10.43 -2.01
C ALA A 185 6.57 -10.95 -2.70
N ARG A 186 7.70 -10.23 -2.59
CA ARG A 186 9.00 -10.66 -3.11
C ARG A 186 9.43 -11.98 -2.50
N ILE A 187 9.38 -12.09 -1.16
CA ILE A 187 9.75 -13.32 -0.43
C ILE A 187 8.86 -14.49 -0.85
N ALA A 188 7.55 -14.28 -0.95
CA ALA A 188 6.62 -15.33 -1.36
C ALA A 188 6.87 -15.80 -2.80
N HIS A 189 7.18 -14.87 -3.71
CA HIS A 189 7.54 -15.19 -5.09
C HIS A 189 8.84 -16.00 -5.17
N GLU A 190 9.87 -15.62 -4.40
CA GLU A 190 11.14 -16.36 -4.33
C GLU A 190 10.95 -17.78 -3.78
N ALA A 191 10.11 -17.94 -2.75
CA ALA A 191 9.78 -19.26 -2.20
C ALA A 191 9.05 -20.15 -3.23
N ALA A 192 8.07 -19.60 -3.95
CA ALA A 192 7.37 -20.32 -5.01
C ALA A 192 8.32 -20.72 -6.16
N ALA A 193 9.20 -19.80 -6.59
CA ALA A 193 10.18 -20.07 -7.64
C ALA A 193 11.19 -21.16 -7.23
N ALA A 194 11.70 -21.10 -5.99
CA ALA A 194 12.59 -22.13 -5.46
C ALA A 194 11.90 -23.51 -5.43
N ARG A 195 10.64 -23.57 -5.02
CA ARG A 195 9.87 -24.81 -4.96
C ARG A 195 9.63 -25.42 -6.35
N VAL A 196 9.36 -24.60 -7.35
CA VAL A 196 9.25 -25.05 -8.74
C VAL A 196 10.58 -25.61 -9.25
N ALA A 197 11.70 -24.97 -8.93
CA ALA A 197 13.03 -25.46 -9.32
C ALA A 197 13.35 -26.82 -8.66
N GLU A 198 13.02 -26.99 -7.37
CA GLU A 198 13.15 -28.28 -6.68
C GLU A 198 12.27 -29.36 -7.31
N GLN A 199 11.03 -29.03 -7.68
CA GLN A 199 10.12 -29.94 -8.37
C GLN A 199 10.72 -30.40 -9.71
N GLN A 200 11.26 -29.47 -10.50
CA GLN A 200 11.91 -29.80 -11.78
C GLN A 200 13.10 -30.73 -11.59
N ALA A 201 13.98 -30.46 -10.61
CA ALA A 201 15.12 -31.32 -10.31
C ALA A 201 14.72 -32.73 -9.86
N ALA A 202 13.64 -32.85 -9.09
CA ALA A 202 13.09 -34.14 -8.68
C ALA A 202 12.56 -34.93 -9.89
N LEU A 203 11.81 -34.29 -10.79
CA LEU A 203 11.29 -34.92 -12.01
C LEU A 203 12.44 -35.35 -12.93
N ASP A 204 13.45 -34.51 -13.13
CA ASP A 204 14.64 -34.85 -13.92
C ASP A 204 15.35 -36.09 -13.37
N THR A 205 15.44 -36.23 -12.04
CA THR A 205 16.06 -37.40 -11.41
C THR A 205 15.22 -38.67 -11.58
N LEU A 206 13.89 -38.55 -11.54
CA LEU A 206 12.98 -39.69 -11.67
C LEU A 206 12.85 -40.22 -13.11
N TYR A 207 13.06 -39.35 -14.10
CA TYR A 207 12.92 -39.68 -15.53
C TYR A 207 14.24 -39.82 -16.29
N ALA A 208 15.39 -39.67 -15.62
CA ALA A 208 16.73 -39.91 -16.18
C ALA A 208 17.07 -41.41 -16.26
#